data_AF-K1TDA8-F1
#
_entry.id   AF-K1TDA8-F1
#
_cell.length_a   1.000
_cell.length_b   1.000
_cell.length_c   1.000
_cell.angle_alpha   90.00
_cell.angle_beta   90.00
_cell.angle_gamma   90.00
#
_symmetry.space_group_name_H-M   'P 1'
#
loop_
_entity.id
_entity.type
_entity.pdbx_description
1 polymer ?
#
loop_
_entity_poly.entity_id
_entity_poly.type
_entity_poly.pdbx_seq_one_letter_code
_entity_poly.pdbx_strand_id
1 'polypeptide(L)'
;FSDGVGYSWIDTLKALTAEAVSDEQMAHAAERFPINTPQNKEEYYYRSIFQEHFPSESAARSVPSVPSVACSTAEALAWDAAFKNMNEPSGRAVKGVHEEAYDS
;
A
#
# COMPACT_ATOMS: atom_id res chain seq x y z
N PHE A 1 10.36 7.77 -17.62
CA PHE A 1 9.03 7.20 -17.34
C PHE A 1 8.17 8.32 -16.77
N SER A 2 6.95 8.51 -17.29
CA SER A 2 6.02 9.55 -16.83
C SER A 2 5.01 8.90 -15.88
N ASP A 3 4.91 9.43 -14.67
CA ASP A 3 3.87 9.07 -13.70
C ASP A 3 2.50 9.41 -14.33
N GLY A 4 1.62 8.42 -14.48
CA GLY A 4 0.39 8.54 -15.28
C GLY A 4 -0.65 9.50 -14.68
N VAL A 5 -0.55 9.77 -13.37
CA VAL A 5 -1.53 10.59 -12.62
C VAL A 5 -0.88 11.78 -11.90
N GLY A 6 0.46 11.79 -11.78
CA GLY A 6 1.25 12.90 -11.24
C GLY A 6 1.93 12.59 -9.91
N TYR A 7 3.21 12.96 -9.80
CA TYR A 7 4.10 12.60 -8.70
C TYR A 7 3.58 12.95 -7.30
N SER A 8 2.82 14.05 -7.15
CA SER A 8 2.34 14.51 -5.85
C SER A 8 1.19 13.69 -5.28
N TRP A 9 0.53 12.85 -6.09
CA TRP A 9 -0.70 12.17 -5.65
C TRP A 9 -0.43 11.16 -4.53
N ILE A 10 0.50 10.22 -4.76
CA ILE A 10 0.86 9.21 -3.77
C ILE A 10 1.53 9.84 -2.54
N ASP A 11 2.36 10.85 -2.74
CA ASP A 11 3.02 11.55 -1.62
C ASP A 11 1.99 12.27 -0.73
N THR A 12 0.95 12.86 -1.34
CA THR A 12 -0.15 13.49 -0.60
C THR A 12 -0.97 12.46 0.16
N LEU A 13 -1.25 11.29 -0.43
CA LEU A 13 -1.97 10.21 0.25
C LEU A 13 -1.20 9.68 1.46
N LYS A 14 0.11 9.46 1.30
CA LYS A 14 0.99 9.05 2.42
C LYS A 14 1.01 10.09 3.53
N ALA A 15 1.14 11.37 3.20
CA ALA A 15 1.12 12.46 4.19
C ALA A 15 -0.21 12.52 4.94
N LEU A 16 -1.33 12.51 4.21
CA LEU A 16 -2.68 12.56 4.80
C LEU A 16 -2.95 11.37 5.73
N THR A 17 -2.58 10.17 5.31
CA THR A 17 -2.81 8.96 6.12
C THR A 17 -1.86 8.88 7.31
N ALA A 18 -0.64 9.41 7.20
CA ALA A 18 0.28 9.53 8.32
C ALA A 18 -0.21 10.47 9.42
N GLU A 19 -0.91 11.55 9.05
CA GLU A 19 -1.57 12.48 9.99
C GLU A 19 -2.87 11.90 10.56
N ALA A 20 -3.65 11.19 9.75
CA ALA A 20 -4.96 10.67 10.15
C ALA A 20 -4.90 9.43 11.06
N VAL A 21 -3.80 8.68 11.05
CA VAL A 21 -3.62 7.46 11.84
C VAL A 21 -2.47 7.62 12.83
N SER A 22 -2.76 7.46 14.12
CA SER A 22 -1.74 7.54 15.17
C SER A 22 -0.91 6.27 15.28
N ASP A 23 0.28 6.37 15.88
CA ASP A 23 1.11 5.19 16.15
C ASP A 23 0.46 4.25 17.17
N GLU A 24 -0.32 4.79 18.10
CA GLU A 24 -1.13 4.01 19.06
C GLU A 24 -2.21 3.20 18.34
N GLN A 25 -2.92 3.82 17.37
CA GLN A 25 -3.89 3.10 16.54
C GLN A 25 -3.23 1.95 15.76
N MET A 26 -2.02 2.16 15.25
CA MET A 26 -1.25 1.11 14.59
C MET A 26 -0.80 0.01 15.55
N ALA A 27 -0.42 0.35 16.79
CA ALA A 27 -0.04 -0.63 17.81
C ALA A 27 -1.19 -1.60 18.13
N HIS A 28 -2.44 -1.12 18.08
CA HIS A 28 -3.65 -1.91 18.30
C HIS A 28 -4.34 -2.38 17.00
N ALA A 29 -3.67 -2.28 15.84
CA ALA A 29 -4.28 -2.63 14.56
C ALA A 29 -4.73 -4.10 14.49
N ALA A 30 -3.97 -5.02 15.08
CA ALA A 30 -4.29 -6.45 15.10
C ALA A 30 -5.52 -6.77 15.95
N GLU A 31 -5.77 -5.99 17.00
CA GLU A 31 -6.95 -6.12 17.85
C GLU A 31 -8.20 -5.61 17.13
N ARG A 32 -8.08 -4.46 16.44
CA ARG A 32 -9.18 -3.84 15.70
C ARG A 32 -9.52 -4.58 14.41
N PHE A 33 -8.51 -5.04 13.69
CA PHE A 33 -8.62 -5.68 12.37
C PHE A 33 -7.96 -7.06 12.38
N PRO A 34 -8.59 -8.07 13.01
CA PRO A 34 -8.00 -9.41 13.14
C PRO A 34 -7.88 -10.16 11.80
N ILE A 35 -8.72 -9.83 10.82
CA ILE A 35 -8.63 -10.35 9.45
C ILE A 35 -7.86 -9.35 8.61
N ASN A 36 -6.79 -9.79 7.93
CA ASN A 36 -5.98 -8.95 7.04
C ASN A 36 -5.57 -7.64 7.73
N THR A 37 -4.84 -7.75 8.85
CA THR A 37 -4.40 -6.61 9.64
C THR A 37 -3.58 -5.63 8.79
N PRO A 38 -3.90 -4.32 8.80
CA PRO A 38 -3.10 -3.31 8.10
C PRO A 38 -1.64 -3.30 8.53
N GLN A 39 -0.73 -3.20 7.57
CA GLN A 39 0.72 -3.21 7.82
C GLN A 39 1.31 -1.80 7.95
N ASN A 40 0.57 -0.77 7.51
CA ASN A 40 0.97 0.63 7.58
C ASN A 40 -0.27 1.53 7.76
N LYS A 41 -0.02 2.83 8.00
CA LYS A 41 -1.06 3.83 8.26
C LYS A 41 -1.99 4.06 7.06
N GLU A 42 -1.48 3.94 5.84
CA GLU A 42 -2.28 4.09 4.62
C GLU A 42 -3.31 2.96 4.50
N GLU A 43 -2.87 1.72 4.65
CA GLU A 43 -3.76 0.55 4.72
C GLU A 43 -4.76 0.65 5.87
N TYR A 44 -4.34 1.15 7.05
CA TYR A 44 -5.23 1.32 8.20
C TYR A 44 -6.35 2.31 7.91
N TYR A 45 -5.99 3.43 7.27
CA TYR A 45 -6.95 4.46 6.88
C TYR A 45 -7.98 3.91 5.90
N TYR A 46 -7.54 3.23 4.84
CA TYR A 46 -8.46 2.60 3.88
C TYR A 46 -9.30 1.48 4.51
N ARG A 47 -8.70 0.67 5.37
CA ARG A 47 -9.42 -0.40 6.07
C ARG A 47 -10.49 0.15 7.02
N SER A 48 -10.25 1.30 7.63
CA SER A 48 -11.23 2.00 8.46
C SER A 48 -12.44 2.45 7.64
N ILE A 49 -12.21 3.08 6.49
CA ILE A 49 -13.28 3.49 5.56
C ILE A 49 -14.06 2.26 5.05
N PHE A 50 -13.35 1.20 4.67
CA PHE A 50 -13.98 -0.04 4.22
C PHE A 50 -14.89 -0.64 5.30
N GLN A 51 -14.42 -0.74 6.55
CA GLN A 51 -15.21 -1.31 7.64
C GLN A 51 -16.42 -0.44 8.01
N GLU A 52 -16.33 0.88 7.87
CA GLU A 52 -17.46 1.79 8.06
C GLU A 52 -18.62 1.49 7.10
N HIS A 53 -18.31 1.19 5.84
CA HIS A 53 -19.31 0.83 4.83
C HIS A 53 -19.69 -0.66 4.85
N PHE A 54 -18.75 -1.54 5.19
CA PHE A 54 -18.89 -2.99 5.12
C PHE A 54 -18.41 -3.65 6.43
N PRO A 55 -19.20 -3.59 7.52
CA PRO A 55 -18.74 -3.96 8.86
C PRO A 55 -18.60 -5.46 9.11
N SER A 56 -18.92 -6.31 8.13
CA SER A 56 -18.93 -7.76 8.32
C SER A 56 -17.56 -8.41 8.10
N GLU A 57 -17.26 -9.42 8.91
CA GLU A 57 -16.06 -10.27 8.74
C GLU A 57 -16.04 -10.95 7.36
N SER A 58 -17.20 -11.33 6.82
CA SER A 58 -17.32 -11.91 5.48
C SER A 58 -16.84 -10.94 4.40
N ALA A 59 -17.18 -9.64 4.51
CA ALA A 59 -16.69 -8.63 3.59
C ALA A 59 -15.17 -8.47 3.71
N ALA A 60 -14.62 -8.44 4.92
CA ALA A 60 -13.17 -8.37 5.13
C ALA A 60 -12.40 -9.55 4.48
N ARG A 61 -12.96 -10.77 4.50
CA ARG A 61 -12.37 -11.97 3.87
C ARG A 61 -12.44 -11.95 2.35
N SER A 62 -13.33 -11.16 1.76
CA SER A 62 -13.49 -11.07 0.31
C SER A 62 -12.39 -10.24 -0.36
N VAL A 63 -11.67 -9.41 0.41
CA VAL A 63 -10.56 -8.59 -0.08
C VAL A 63 -9.25 -9.36 0.10
N PRO A 64 -8.52 -9.73 -0.98
CA PRO A 64 -7.24 -10.41 -0.87
C PRO A 64 -6.18 -9.52 -0.21
N SER A 65 -5.39 -10.07 0.70
CA SER A 65 -4.23 -9.43 1.32
C SER A 65 -2.95 -10.15 0.89
N VAL A 66 -2.77 -10.26 -0.43
CA VAL A 66 -1.58 -10.87 -1.04
C VAL A 66 -0.71 -9.77 -1.65
N PRO A 67 0.63 -9.91 -1.62
CA PRO A 67 1.51 -8.96 -2.28
C PRO A 67 1.18 -8.85 -3.77
N SER A 68 0.96 -7.63 -4.25
CA SER A 68 0.73 -7.32 -5.65
C SER A 68 1.28 -5.94 -5.99
N VAL A 69 1.56 -5.71 -7.27
CA VAL A 69 1.92 -4.39 -7.80
C VAL A 69 0.95 -4.07 -8.93
N ALA A 70 0.12 -3.06 -8.73
CA ALA A 70 -0.90 -2.62 -9.68
C ALA A 70 -1.77 -3.80 -10.19
N CYS A 71 -1.79 -4.03 -11.51
CA CYS A 71 -2.58 -5.09 -12.16
C CYS A 71 -1.91 -6.47 -12.15
N SER A 72 -0.81 -6.64 -11.41
CA SER A 72 -0.01 -7.86 -11.43
C SER A 72 -0.37 -8.78 -10.27
N THR A 73 -0.33 -10.09 -10.50
CA THR A 73 -0.51 -11.08 -9.44
C THR A 73 0.78 -11.28 -8.65
N ALA A 74 0.71 -12.00 -7.52
CA ALA A 74 1.88 -12.29 -6.69
C ALA A 74 2.99 -13.03 -7.46
N GLU A 75 2.63 -13.77 -8.50
CA GLU A 75 3.57 -14.47 -9.40
C GLU A 75 4.51 -13.50 -10.13
N ALA A 76 4.05 -12.28 -10.45
CA ALA A 76 4.90 -11.28 -11.10
C ALA A 76 6.06 -10.82 -10.20
N LEU A 77 5.83 -10.78 -8.87
CA LEU A 77 6.86 -10.48 -7.87
C LEU A 77 7.85 -11.64 -7.68
N ALA A 78 7.50 -12.85 -8.10
CA ALA A 78 8.34 -14.04 -7.95
C ALA A 78 9.32 -14.25 -9.11
N TRP A 79 9.14 -13.56 -10.24
CA TRP A 79 9.97 -13.74 -11.44
C TRP A 79 11.33 -13.05 -11.38
N ASP A 80 11.48 -12.01 -10.55
CA ASP A 80 12.73 -11.28 -10.45
C ASP A 80 13.01 -10.84 -9.00
N ALA A 81 14.18 -11.23 -8.49
CA ALA A 81 14.60 -10.96 -7.11
C ALA A 81 14.84 -9.47 -6.81
N ALA A 82 15.16 -8.66 -7.83
CA ALA A 82 15.28 -7.21 -7.71
C ALA A 82 13.91 -6.53 -7.59
N PHE A 83 12.88 -7.06 -8.27
CA PHE A 83 11.50 -6.56 -8.15
C PHE A 83 10.80 -6.98 -6.86
N LYS A 84 11.17 -8.14 -6.29
CA LYS A 84 10.58 -8.65 -5.05
C LYS A 84 10.64 -7.66 -3.88
N ASN A 85 11.66 -6.81 -3.84
CA ASN A 85 11.87 -5.82 -2.76
C ASN A 85 11.51 -4.38 -3.16
N MET A 86 10.97 -4.17 -4.37
CA MET A 86 10.64 -2.84 -4.89
C MET A 86 9.15 -2.76 -5.23
N ASN A 87 8.32 -2.60 -4.20
CA ASN A 87 6.89 -2.37 -4.35
C ASN A 87 6.59 -0.86 -4.40
N GLU A 88 6.97 -0.20 -5.51
CA GLU A 88 6.70 1.23 -5.74
C GLU A 88 5.59 1.39 -6.81
N PRO A 89 4.34 1.64 -6.40
CA PRO A 89 3.19 1.59 -7.31
C PRO A 89 2.98 2.86 -8.13
N SER A 90 3.81 3.91 -7.97
CA SER A 90 3.62 5.17 -8.70
C SER A 90 4.06 5.14 -10.17
N GLY A 91 4.87 4.16 -10.57
CA GLY A 91 5.49 4.17 -11.90
C GLY A 91 6.61 5.22 -12.05
N ARG A 92 7.11 5.78 -10.94
CA ARG A 92 8.29 6.66 -10.93
C ARG A 92 9.57 5.92 -11.33
N ALA A 93 10.57 6.69 -11.76
CA ALA A 93 11.90 6.16 -12.06
C ALA A 93 12.52 5.51 -10.82
N VAL A 94 12.90 4.24 -10.98
CA VAL A 94 13.49 3.40 -9.94
C VAL A 94 15.01 3.52 -9.92
N LYS A 95 15.58 3.77 -8.73
CA LYS A 95 17.03 3.84 -8.50
C LYS A 95 17.73 2.53 -8.86
N GLY A 96 18.80 2.63 -9.64
CA GLY A 96 19.56 1.47 -10.12
C GLY A 96 18.99 0.78 -11.35
N VAL A 97 17.81 1.19 -11.84
CA VAL A 97 17.22 0.74 -13.11
C VAL A 97 17.18 1.87 -14.14
N HIS A 98 16.84 3.08 -13.69
CA HIS A 98 16.67 4.26 -14.56
C HIS A 98 17.72 5.32 -14.23
N GLU A 99 18.30 5.96 -15.25
CA GLU A 99 19.32 7.00 -15.07
C GLU A 99 18.78 8.28 -14.41
N GLU A 100 17.50 8.59 -14.62
CA GLU A 100 16.82 9.77 -14.03
C GLU A 100 16.09 9.45 -12.71
N ALA A 101 16.51 8.41 -11.98
CA ALA A 101 15.92 8.11 -10.69
C ALA A 101 16.32 9.18 -9.65
N TYR A 102 15.39 9.52 -8.75
CA TYR A 102 15.64 10.47 -7.67
C TYR A 102 16.75 9.97 -6.73
N ASP A 103 17.70 10.85 -6.41
CA ASP A 103 18.65 10.66 -5.31
C ASP A 103 18.00 11.17 -4.01
N SER A 104 17.21 10.29 -3.37
CA SER A 104 16.65 10.42 -2.01
C SER A 104 15.89 11.71 -1.68
#